data_AF-A0A7J3HPL8-F1
#
_entry.id   AF-A0A7J3HPL8-F1
#
_cell.length_a   1.000
_cell.length_b   1.000
_cell.length_c   1.000
_cell.angle_alpha   90.00
_cell.angle_beta   90.00
_cell.angle_gamma   90.00
#
_symmetry.space_group_name_H-M   'P 1'
#
loop_
_entity.id
_entity.type
_entity.pdbx_description
1 polymer ?
#
loop_
_entity_poly.entity_id
_entity_poly.type
_entity_poly.pdbx_seq_one_letter_code
_entity_poly.pdbx_strand_id
1 'polypeptide(L)'
;MTQLFRLGMRISIDLDGVLSDSMGLWIQIWNASNYPKLNYEDISEWDFWRRLGLDEKRFSEIFDEVWSNWEKLQPLEQDVAQAVDKLNEIGVVDIVTGRPNRNRPYIVKWLNKHGIKYRRLLIGVEKKSSYLYDVYIDDSPIQALEVSSIGRIFLLRDQPWNRHVEPNKFIRRIRSLAEAYKVLLSQL
;
A
#
# COMPACT_ATOMS: atom_id res chain seq x y z
N MET A 1 1.96 -0.84 -33.25
CA MET A 1 1.26 -1.70 -32.26
C MET A 1 1.58 -1.31 -30.80
N THR A 2 2.47 -0.34 -30.57
CA THR A 2 3.10 -0.05 -29.26
C THR A 2 2.43 1.04 -28.42
N GLN A 3 1.46 1.80 -28.94
CA GLN A 3 0.84 2.91 -28.18
C GLN A 3 -0.53 2.59 -27.57
N LEU A 4 -1.28 1.64 -28.15
CA LEU A 4 -2.59 1.20 -27.63
C LEU A 4 -2.49 0.27 -26.41
N PHE A 5 -1.44 -0.54 -26.29
CA PHE A 5 -1.18 -1.32 -25.07
C PHE A 5 -0.83 -0.41 -23.87
N ARG A 6 -0.29 0.79 -24.11
CA ARG A 6 0.20 1.73 -23.07
C ARG A 6 -0.93 2.39 -22.26
N LEU A 7 -2.14 2.49 -22.81
CA LEU A 7 -3.33 2.99 -22.09
C LEU A 7 -4.18 1.87 -21.47
N GLY A 8 -3.80 0.61 -21.69
CA GLY A 8 -4.54 -0.57 -21.22
C GLY A 8 -4.04 -1.17 -19.90
N MET A 9 -2.80 -0.88 -19.50
CA MET A 9 -2.21 -1.43 -18.26
C MET A 9 -3.03 -0.98 -17.05
N ARG A 10 -3.56 -1.94 -16.29
CA ARG A 10 -4.28 -1.66 -15.04
C ARG A 10 -3.33 -1.81 -13.87
N ILE A 11 -3.16 -0.73 -13.12
CA ILE A 11 -2.27 -0.68 -11.95
C ILE A 11 -3.14 -0.55 -10.70
N SER A 12 -2.93 -1.42 -9.72
CA SER A 12 -3.48 -1.24 -8.38
C SER A 12 -2.40 -0.73 -7.44
N ILE A 13 -2.73 0.27 -6.63
CA ILE A 13 -1.85 0.81 -5.60
C ILE A 13 -2.56 0.67 -4.25
N ASP A 14 -1.89 0.05 -3.28
CA ASP A 14 -2.38 0.00 -1.90
C ASP A 14 -2.27 1.35 -1.20
N LEU A 15 -2.96 1.48 -0.08
CA LEU A 15 -3.02 2.70 0.71
C LEU A 15 -2.00 2.67 1.86
N ASP A 16 -2.11 1.70 2.75
CA ASP A 16 -1.39 1.64 4.02
C ASP A 16 0.03 1.11 3.78
N GLY A 17 1.07 1.82 4.21
CA GLY A 17 2.45 1.37 3.95
C GLY A 17 2.89 1.48 2.48
N VAL A 18 2.07 2.12 1.62
CA VAL A 18 2.43 2.45 0.23
C VAL A 18 2.22 3.93 -0.07
N LEU A 19 0.98 4.42 0.03
CA LEU A 19 0.67 5.84 -0.17
C LEU A 19 0.83 6.62 1.13
N SER A 20 0.33 6.08 2.24
CA SER A 20 0.34 6.73 3.55
C SER A 20 1.35 6.07 4.51
N ASP A 21 1.96 6.89 5.37
CA ASP A 21 2.74 6.41 6.52
C ASP A 21 1.81 6.04 7.68
N SER A 22 0.89 5.10 7.41
CA SER A 22 -0.12 4.70 8.38
C SER A 22 0.46 3.89 9.52
N MET A 23 1.51 3.08 9.28
CA MET A 23 2.23 2.40 10.35
C MET A 23 3.01 3.38 11.25
N GLY A 24 3.59 4.45 10.69
CA GLY A 24 4.25 5.48 11.49
C GLY A 24 3.27 6.17 12.46
N LEU A 25 2.08 6.54 11.98
CA LEU A 25 1.04 7.09 12.86
C LEU A 25 0.45 6.04 13.82
N TRP A 26 0.32 4.78 13.39
CA TRP A 26 -0.09 3.67 14.25
C TRP A 26 0.86 3.52 15.44
N ILE A 27 2.17 3.55 15.20
CA ILE A 27 3.20 3.48 16.24
C ILE A 27 3.12 4.69 17.19
N GLN A 28 2.86 5.90 16.67
CA GLN A 28 2.68 7.08 17.52
C GLN A 28 1.48 6.93 18.47
N ILE A 29 0.35 6.43 17.97
CA ILE A 29 -0.85 6.17 18.78
C ILE A 29 -0.57 5.07 19.82
N TRP A 30 0.06 3.96 19.41
CA TRP A 30 0.47 2.89 20.32
C TRP A 30 1.39 3.42 21.43
N ASN A 31 2.39 4.19 21.05
CA ASN A 31 3.37 4.78 21.97
C ASN A 31 2.78 5.86 22.87
N ALA A 32 1.53 6.29 22.70
CA ALA A 32 0.84 7.13 23.68
C ALA A 32 0.26 6.31 24.85
N SER A 33 0.21 4.98 24.74
CA SER A 33 -0.30 4.06 25.77
C SER A 33 0.78 3.62 26.77
N ASN A 34 0.39 2.89 27.82
CA ASN A 34 1.29 2.34 28.84
C ASN A 34 2.04 1.05 28.41
N TYR A 35 1.91 0.63 27.16
CA TYR A 35 2.63 -0.53 26.62
C TYR A 35 4.10 -0.22 26.31
N PRO A 36 4.96 -1.25 26.19
CA PRO A 36 6.31 -1.09 25.67
C PRO A 36 6.30 -0.34 24.35
N LYS A 37 7.21 0.63 24.23
CA LYS A 37 7.30 1.47 23.04
C LYS A 37 7.88 0.66 21.88
N LEU A 38 7.41 0.97 20.68
CA LEU A 38 7.87 0.40 19.43
C LEU A 38 8.51 1.48 18.58
N ASN A 39 9.55 1.11 17.86
CA ASN A 39 10.10 1.84 16.74
C ASN A 39 9.68 1.15 15.44
N TYR A 40 9.81 1.86 14.32
CA TYR A 40 9.37 1.35 13.01
C TYR A 40 10.03 0.03 12.62
N GLU A 41 11.32 -0.11 12.92
CA GLU A 41 12.10 -1.31 12.59
C GLU A 41 11.80 -2.51 13.50
N ASP A 42 11.08 -2.31 14.63
CA ASP A 42 10.63 -3.43 15.48
C ASP A 42 9.48 -4.23 14.82
N ILE A 43 8.86 -3.65 13.79
CA ILE A 43 7.76 -4.21 13.01
C ILE A 43 8.31 -5.14 11.92
N SER A 44 9.05 -6.16 12.32
CA SER A 44 9.81 -7.04 11.42
C SER A 44 9.01 -8.17 10.76
N GLU A 45 7.72 -8.29 11.08
CA GLU A 45 6.83 -9.33 10.55
C GLU A 45 5.42 -8.80 10.34
N TRP A 46 4.68 -9.42 9.42
CA TRP A 46 3.35 -8.94 9.01
C TRP A 46 2.38 -8.87 10.18
N ASP A 47 2.35 -9.91 11.02
CA ASP A 47 1.44 -10.06 12.16
C ASP A 47 2.08 -9.76 13.52
N PHE A 48 3.01 -8.80 13.55
CA PHE A 48 3.78 -8.41 14.74
C PHE A 48 2.92 -8.13 15.98
N TRP A 49 1.67 -7.69 15.79
CA TRP A 49 0.73 -7.40 16.86
C TRP A 49 0.44 -8.63 17.73
N ARG A 50 0.59 -9.85 17.20
CA ARG A 50 0.48 -11.09 17.98
C ARG A 50 1.54 -11.16 19.09
N ARG A 51 2.78 -10.72 18.82
CA ARG A 51 3.85 -10.64 19.84
C ARG A 51 3.55 -9.61 20.94
N LEU A 52 2.71 -8.63 20.63
CA LEU A 52 2.23 -7.63 21.60
C LEU A 52 1.03 -8.14 22.42
N GLY A 53 0.57 -9.37 22.17
CA GLY A 53 -0.63 -9.93 22.81
C GLY A 53 -1.93 -9.31 22.31
N LEU A 54 -1.92 -8.65 21.15
CA LEU A 54 -3.12 -8.10 20.53
C LEU A 54 -3.79 -9.15 19.64
N ASP A 55 -5.12 -9.13 19.62
CA ASP A 55 -5.88 -9.76 18.54
C ASP A 55 -5.97 -8.82 17.33
N GLU A 56 -6.38 -9.38 16.19
CA GLU A 56 -6.55 -8.64 14.94
C GLU A 56 -7.58 -7.51 15.06
N LYS A 57 -8.62 -7.71 15.88
CA LYS A 57 -9.63 -6.69 16.14
C LYS A 57 -9.01 -5.46 16.77
N ARG A 58 -8.23 -5.62 17.84
CA ARG A 58 -7.58 -4.52 18.55
C ARG A 58 -6.53 -3.83 17.68
N PHE A 59 -5.77 -4.59 16.90
CA PHE A 59 -4.87 -4.03 15.90
C PHE A 59 -5.61 -3.16 14.87
N SER A 60 -6.74 -3.65 14.36
CA SER A 60 -7.60 -2.92 13.42
C SER A 60 -8.25 -1.67 14.04
N GLU A 61 -8.58 -1.68 15.33
CA GLU A 61 -9.15 -0.52 16.04
C GLU A 61 -8.14 0.65 16.08
N ILE A 62 -6.86 0.38 16.30
CA ILE A 62 -5.82 1.42 16.28
C ILE A 62 -5.70 2.01 14.87
N PHE A 63 -5.78 1.19 13.82
CA PHE A 63 -5.85 1.72 12.46
C PHE A 63 -7.11 2.54 12.17
N ASP A 64 -8.25 2.22 12.79
CA ASP A 64 -9.43 3.08 12.70
C ASP A 64 -9.16 4.46 13.33
N GLU A 65 -8.36 4.51 14.39
CA GLU A 65 -7.88 5.76 14.98
C GLU A 65 -6.87 6.51 14.09
N VAL A 66 -5.95 5.80 13.43
CA VAL A 66 -5.05 6.38 12.41
C VAL A 66 -5.87 7.11 11.35
N TRP A 67 -6.87 6.43 10.79
CA TRP A 67 -7.70 7.00 9.73
C TRP A 67 -8.65 8.07 10.25
N SER A 68 -9.19 7.96 11.46
CA SER A 68 -10.01 9.06 12.02
C SER A 68 -9.18 10.34 12.24
N ASN A 69 -7.87 10.19 12.51
CA ASN A 69 -6.86 11.25 12.58
C ASN A 69 -6.19 11.57 11.21
N TRP A 70 -6.88 11.35 10.09
CA TRP A 70 -6.33 11.54 8.73
C TRP A 70 -5.63 12.89 8.49
N GLU A 71 -5.97 13.95 9.21
CA GLU A 71 -5.29 15.25 9.07
C GLU A 71 -3.81 15.21 9.48
N LYS A 72 -3.47 14.35 10.45
CA LYS A 72 -2.11 14.12 10.95
C LYS A 72 -1.35 13.10 10.10
N LEU A 73 -2.08 12.20 9.43
CA LEU A 73 -1.51 11.13 8.61
C LEU A 73 -0.71 11.73 7.43
N GLN A 74 0.59 11.46 7.40
CA GLN A 74 1.47 11.91 6.33
C GLN A 74 1.49 10.92 5.17
N PRO A 75 1.77 11.38 3.94
CA PRO A 75 2.24 10.50 2.88
C PRO A 75 3.49 9.75 3.29
N LEU A 76 3.66 8.53 2.75
CA LEU A 76 4.89 7.75 2.97
C LEU A 76 6.11 8.40 2.30
N GLU A 77 5.89 9.20 1.25
CA GLU A 77 6.92 9.97 0.55
C GLU A 77 6.38 11.34 0.12
N GLN A 78 7.26 12.35 0.06
CA GLN A 78 6.87 13.76 -0.15
C GLN A 78 6.09 14.00 -1.45
N ASP A 79 6.49 13.35 -2.55
CA ASP A 79 5.94 13.57 -3.89
C ASP A 79 4.96 12.46 -4.35
N VAL A 80 4.18 11.91 -3.42
CA VAL A 80 3.29 10.77 -3.70
C VAL A 80 2.32 11.04 -4.85
N ALA A 81 1.79 12.27 -4.96
CA ALA A 81 0.84 12.64 -6.01
C ALA A 81 1.52 12.72 -7.38
N GLN A 82 2.70 13.33 -7.48
CA GLN A 82 3.45 13.36 -8.73
C GLN A 82 3.87 11.95 -9.17
N ALA A 83 4.24 11.07 -8.22
CA ALA A 83 4.59 9.70 -8.53
C ALA A 83 3.40 8.88 -9.05
N VAL A 84 2.20 9.07 -8.47
CA VAL A 84 0.96 8.46 -8.99
C VAL A 84 0.59 9.05 -10.36
N ASP A 85 0.76 10.35 -10.57
CA ASP A 85 0.55 10.97 -11.88
C ASP A 85 1.48 10.36 -12.95
N LYS A 86 2.75 10.08 -12.60
CA LYS A 86 3.68 9.36 -13.49
C LYS A 86 3.21 7.94 -13.82
N LEU A 87 2.65 7.21 -12.85
CA LEU A 87 2.07 5.89 -13.11
C LEU A 87 0.83 5.99 -14.01
N ASN A 88 0.03 7.05 -13.89
CA ASN A 88 -1.10 7.33 -14.79
C ASN A 88 -0.67 7.71 -16.22
N GLU A 89 0.58 8.14 -16.46
CA GLU A 89 1.09 8.38 -17.81
C GLU A 89 1.29 7.08 -18.61
N ILE A 90 1.45 5.94 -17.92
CA ILE A 90 1.79 4.63 -18.53
C ILE A 90 0.75 3.54 -18.27
N GLY A 91 -0.36 3.88 -17.61
CA GLY A 91 -1.40 2.95 -17.23
C GLY A 91 -2.56 3.66 -16.55
N VAL A 92 -3.52 2.88 -16.06
CA VAL A 92 -4.69 3.37 -15.34
C VAL A 92 -4.61 2.91 -13.89
N VAL A 93 -4.46 3.87 -12.99
CA VAL A 93 -4.32 3.61 -11.55
C VAL A 93 -5.70 3.53 -10.88
N ASP A 94 -5.95 2.42 -10.17
CA ASP A 94 -6.96 2.34 -9.13
C ASP A 94 -6.29 2.23 -7.76
N ILE A 95 -6.89 2.83 -6.74
CA ILE A 95 -6.49 2.63 -5.34
C ILE A 95 -7.31 1.48 -4.78
N VAL A 96 -6.64 0.48 -4.21
CA VAL A 96 -7.26 -0.76 -3.74
C VAL A 96 -6.75 -1.07 -2.35
N THR A 97 -7.64 -1.04 -1.35
CA THR A 97 -7.26 -1.22 0.06
C THR A 97 -8.13 -2.27 0.74
N GLY A 98 -7.51 -3.01 1.66
CA GLY A 98 -8.19 -3.92 2.60
C GLY A 98 -8.91 -3.19 3.74
N ARG A 99 -8.73 -1.86 3.89
CA ARG A 99 -9.43 -1.11 4.94
C ARG A 99 -10.94 -1.28 4.84
N PRO A 100 -11.67 -1.38 5.96
CA PRO A 100 -13.11 -1.50 5.96
C PRO A 100 -13.79 -0.21 5.50
N ASN A 101 -14.99 -0.34 4.93
CA ASN A 101 -15.72 0.77 4.32
C ASN A 101 -16.03 1.93 5.31
N ARG A 102 -16.03 1.67 6.63
CA ARG A 102 -16.16 2.72 7.66
C ARG A 102 -15.05 3.77 7.61
N ASN A 103 -13.85 3.44 7.10
CA ASN A 103 -12.77 4.43 6.92
C ASN A 103 -12.91 5.27 5.65
N ARG A 104 -13.86 4.96 4.74
CA ARG A 104 -14.02 5.64 3.45
C ARG A 104 -14.04 7.17 3.55
N PRO A 105 -14.80 7.81 4.47
CA PRO A 105 -14.86 9.27 4.53
C PRO A 105 -13.48 9.90 4.79
N TYR A 106 -12.65 9.25 5.60
CA TYR A 106 -11.32 9.72 5.94
C TYR A 106 -10.32 9.49 4.81
N ILE A 107 -10.37 8.30 4.19
CA ILE A 107 -9.53 7.95 3.04
C ILE A 107 -9.76 8.94 1.89
N VAL A 108 -11.01 9.23 1.55
CA VAL A 108 -11.34 10.19 0.49
C VAL A 108 -10.83 11.59 0.81
N LYS A 109 -11.00 12.07 2.05
CA LYS A 109 -10.48 13.37 2.48
C LYS A 109 -8.95 13.43 2.39
N TRP A 110 -8.27 12.36 2.81
CA TRP A 110 -6.81 12.26 2.75
C TRP A 110 -6.30 12.28 1.30
N LEU A 111 -6.87 11.45 0.42
CA LEU A 111 -6.51 11.42 -0.99
C LEU A 111 -6.72 12.78 -1.67
N ASN A 112 -7.84 13.45 -1.38
CA ASN A 112 -8.13 14.79 -1.90
C ASN A 112 -7.15 15.85 -1.38
N LYS A 113 -6.84 15.84 -0.08
CA LYS A 113 -5.86 16.75 0.53
C LYS A 113 -4.49 16.64 -0.13
N HIS A 114 -4.08 15.43 -0.48
CA HIS A 114 -2.80 15.16 -1.11
C HIS A 114 -2.84 15.21 -2.65
N GLY A 115 -3.99 15.51 -3.27
CA GLY A 115 -4.11 15.67 -4.73
C GLY A 115 -3.84 14.39 -5.52
N ILE A 116 -4.03 13.21 -4.92
CA ILE A 116 -3.75 11.93 -5.56
C ILE A 116 -4.85 11.60 -6.57
N LYS A 117 -4.49 11.49 -7.85
CA LYS A 117 -5.42 11.18 -8.94
C LYS A 117 -5.49 9.68 -9.20
N TYR A 118 -6.69 9.14 -9.25
CA TYR A 118 -6.96 7.74 -9.50
C TYR A 118 -8.30 7.59 -10.22
N ARG A 119 -8.50 6.48 -10.94
CA ARG A 119 -9.75 6.19 -11.62
C ARG A 119 -10.83 5.66 -10.66
N ARG A 120 -10.49 4.67 -9.83
CA ARG A 120 -11.43 4.08 -8.85
C ARG A 120 -10.77 3.90 -7.48
N LEU A 121 -11.59 3.96 -6.44
CA LEU A 121 -11.24 3.63 -5.06
C LEU A 121 -12.05 2.40 -4.63
N LEU A 122 -11.36 1.27 -4.53
CA LEU A 122 -11.91 0.00 -4.05
C LEU A 122 -11.50 -0.18 -2.57
N ILE A 123 -12.49 -0.37 -1.70
CA ILE A 123 -12.32 -0.44 -0.24
C ILE A 123 -12.94 -1.75 0.25
N GLY A 124 -12.34 -2.38 1.25
CA GLY A 124 -12.75 -3.67 1.79
C GLY A 124 -12.34 -4.84 0.90
N VAL A 125 -11.25 -4.68 0.14
CA VAL A 125 -10.75 -5.73 -0.75
C VAL A 125 -9.74 -6.59 0.00
N GLU A 126 -10.20 -7.75 0.48
CA GLU A 126 -9.33 -8.76 1.10
C GLU A 126 -8.45 -9.44 0.05
N LYS A 127 -9.08 -10.01 -0.99
CA LYS A 127 -8.39 -10.76 -2.04
C LYS A 127 -8.20 -9.92 -3.31
N LYS A 128 -7.14 -9.10 -3.36
CA LYS A 128 -6.87 -8.20 -4.51
C LYS A 128 -6.56 -8.96 -5.81
N SER A 129 -6.08 -10.19 -5.70
CA SER A 129 -5.81 -11.08 -6.85
C SER A 129 -7.07 -11.33 -7.72
N SER A 130 -8.28 -11.23 -7.15
CA SER A 130 -9.56 -11.40 -7.87
C SER A 130 -9.86 -10.30 -8.89
N TYR A 131 -9.20 -9.13 -8.82
CA TYR A 131 -9.46 -8.01 -9.72
C TYR A 131 -8.57 -8.00 -10.97
N LEU A 132 -7.62 -8.94 -11.06
CA LEU A 132 -6.78 -9.21 -12.25
C LEU A 132 -6.10 -7.96 -12.83
N TYR A 133 -5.54 -7.11 -11.96
CA TYR A 133 -4.66 -6.02 -12.41
C TYR A 133 -3.43 -6.60 -13.11
N ASP A 134 -2.81 -5.80 -13.98
CA ASP A 134 -1.56 -6.20 -14.63
C ASP A 134 -0.38 -6.02 -13.69
N VAL A 135 -0.45 -4.96 -12.86
CA VAL A 135 0.54 -4.60 -11.85
C VAL A 135 -0.14 -4.29 -10.51
N TYR A 136 0.46 -4.80 -9.44
CA TYR A 136 0.10 -4.52 -8.05
C TYR A 136 1.26 -3.81 -7.36
N ILE A 137 1.00 -2.70 -6.66
CA ILE A 137 1.98 -1.99 -5.84
C ILE A 137 1.44 -1.99 -4.41
N ASP A 138 2.06 -2.79 -3.54
CA ASP A 138 1.51 -3.19 -2.25
C ASP A 138 2.66 -3.65 -1.34
N ASP A 139 2.53 -3.48 -0.03
CA ASP A 139 3.54 -3.85 0.98
C ASP A 139 3.28 -5.22 1.62
N SER A 140 2.12 -5.83 1.36
CA SER A 140 1.71 -7.09 1.97
C SER A 140 2.49 -8.28 1.41
N PRO A 141 3.22 -9.03 2.26
CA PRO A 141 3.89 -10.26 1.83
C PRO A 141 2.87 -11.33 1.41
N ILE A 142 1.67 -11.34 2.01
CA ILE A 142 0.58 -12.26 1.66
C ILE A 142 0.09 -11.97 0.23
N GLN A 143 -0.22 -10.70 -0.06
CA GLN A 143 -0.66 -10.31 -1.41
C GLN A 143 0.41 -10.56 -2.46
N ALA A 144 1.70 -10.39 -2.12
CA ALA A 144 2.81 -10.67 -3.02
C ALA A 144 2.83 -12.14 -3.48
N LEU A 145 2.66 -13.07 -2.55
CA LEU A 145 2.58 -14.50 -2.85
C LEU A 145 1.32 -14.85 -3.65
N GLU A 146 0.15 -14.33 -3.27
CA GLU A 146 -1.10 -14.60 -3.98
C GLU A 146 -1.06 -14.12 -5.44
N VAL A 147 -0.65 -12.87 -5.66
CA VAL A 147 -0.63 -12.25 -6.99
C VAL A 147 0.43 -12.89 -7.88
N SER A 148 1.61 -13.20 -7.33
CA SER A 148 2.65 -13.88 -8.10
C SER A 148 2.24 -15.30 -8.50
N SER A 149 1.46 -16.01 -7.68
CA SER A 149 0.95 -17.34 -8.00
C SER A 149 0.04 -17.38 -9.23
N ILE A 150 -0.62 -16.27 -9.56
CA ILE A 150 -1.46 -16.12 -10.77
C ILE A 150 -0.72 -15.45 -11.93
N GLY A 151 0.61 -15.36 -11.85
CA GLY A 151 1.48 -14.87 -12.92
C GLY A 151 1.40 -13.36 -13.19
N ARG A 152 1.05 -12.56 -12.17
CA ARG A 152 0.91 -11.10 -12.26
C ARG A 152 2.06 -10.39 -11.58
N ILE A 153 2.42 -9.19 -12.08
CA ILE A 153 3.54 -8.42 -11.56
C ILE A 153 3.14 -7.80 -10.22
N PHE A 154 3.98 -8.01 -9.22
CA PHE A 154 3.86 -7.43 -7.89
C PHE A 154 5.11 -6.62 -7.58
N LEU A 155 4.94 -5.31 -7.41
CA LEU A 155 5.96 -4.40 -6.95
C LEU A 155 5.82 -4.25 -5.43
N LEU A 156 6.59 -5.04 -4.70
CA LEU A 156 6.58 -5.09 -3.24
C LEU A 156 7.21 -3.82 -2.69
N ARG A 157 6.41 -2.94 -2.07
CA ARG A 157 6.91 -1.75 -1.39
C ARG A 157 7.74 -2.18 -0.19
N ASP A 158 9.02 -1.82 -0.18
CA ASP A 158 9.93 -2.21 0.89
C ASP A 158 9.45 -1.66 2.23
N GLN A 159 9.19 -2.57 3.16
CA GLN A 159 8.82 -2.29 4.54
C GLN A 159 9.46 -3.32 5.47
N PRO A 160 9.78 -2.97 6.74
CA PRO A 160 10.47 -3.89 7.65
C PRO A 160 9.81 -5.27 7.75
N TRP A 161 8.48 -5.31 7.77
CA TRP A 161 7.68 -6.53 7.91
C TRP A 161 7.70 -7.48 6.70
N ASN A 162 8.19 -7.02 5.55
CA ASN A 162 8.18 -7.81 4.31
C ASN A 162 9.58 -8.08 3.74
N ARG A 163 10.67 -7.70 4.45
CA ARG A 163 12.05 -7.89 3.96
C ARG A 163 12.46 -9.35 3.81
N HIS A 164 11.76 -10.28 4.46
CA HIS A 164 11.95 -11.72 4.30
C HIS A 164 11.41 -12.27 2.96
N VAL A 165 10.63 -11.49 2.20
CA VAL A 165 10.10 -11.91 0.89
C VAL A 165 11.20 -11.82 -0.16
N GLU A 166 11.56 -12.97 -0.72
CA GLU A 166 12.53 -13.07 -1.80
C GLU A 166 11.94 -12.64 -3.15
N PRO A 167 12.67 -11.84 -3.95
CA PRO A 167 12.28 -11.52 -5.31
C PRO A 167 12.15 -12.78 -6.18
N ASN A 168 11.27 -12.72 -7.18
CA ASN A 168 11.16 -13.77 -8.19
C ASN A 168 10.76 -13.16 -9.55
N LYS A 169 10.38 -13.99 -10.52
CA LYS A 169 9.99 -13.52 -11.86
C LYS A 169 8.83 -12.49 -11.83
N PHE A 170 7.94 -12.60 -10.85
CA PHE A 170 6.73 -11.80 -10.70
C PHE A 170 6.80 -10.80 -9.53
N ILE A 171 7.64 -11.04 -8.52
CA ILE A 171 7.82 -10.14 -7.37
C ILE A 171 9.10 -9.33 -7.53
N ARG A 172 8.98 -8.00 -7.53
CA ARG A 172 10.11 -7.07 -7.52
C ARG A 172 9.97 -6.11 -6.36
N ARG A 173 11.02 -5.93 -5.58
CA ARG A 173 11.04 -4.96 -4.47
C ARG A 173 11.30 -3.55 -4.99
N ILE A 174 10.59 -2.56 -4.44
CA ILE A 174 10.75 -1.13 -4.75
C ILE A 174 10.85 -0.32 -3.44
N ARG A 175 11.58 0.80 -3.47
CA ARG A 175 11.74 1.71 -2.33
C ARG A 175 10.94 3.01 -2.46
N SER A 176 10.27 3.22 -3.59
CA SER A 176 9.39 4.37 -3.85
C SER A 176 8.48 4.13 -5.05
N LEU A 177 7.43 4.93 -5.21
CA LEU A 177 6.60 4.89 -6.42
C LEU A 177 7.35 5.40 -7.65
N ALA A 178 8.34 6.28 -7.47
CA ALA A 178 9.24 6.68 -8.55
C ALA A 178 10.10 5.51 -9.06
N GLU A 179 10.52 4.60 -8.17
CA GLU A 179 11.19 3.36 -8.57
C GLU A 179 10.23 2.41 -9.28
N ALA A 180 8.98 2.29 -8.81
CA ALA A 180 7.94 1.53 -9.51
C ALA A 180 7.78 1.99 -10.96
N TYR A 181 7.65 3.31 -11.18
CA TYR A 181 7.55 3.90 -12.50
C TYR A 181 8.75 3.52 -13.40
N LYS A 182 9.99 3.62 -12.88
CA LYS A 182 11.20 3.22 -13.62
C LYS A 182 11.21 1.73 -13.96
N VAL A 183 10.82 0.87 -13.02
CA VAL A 183 10.74 -0.58 -13.24
C VAL A 183 9.73 -0.91 -14.35
N LEU A 184 8.57 -0.27 -14.35
CA LEU A 184 7.55 -0.48 -15.37
C LEU A 184 7.97 0.07 -16.73
N LEU A 185 8.60 1.25 -16.79
CA LEU A 185 9.16 1.79 -18.03
C LEU A 185 10.20 0.88 -18.67
N SER A 186 11.05 0.21 -17.89
CA SER A 186 12.07 -0.71 -18.42
C SER A 186 11.51 -2.00 -19.04
N GLN A 187 10.22 -2.27 -18.84
CA GLN A 187 9.51 -3.43 -19.37
C GLN A 187 8.58 -3.08 -20.55
N LEU A 188 8.52 -1.78 -20.92
CA LEU A 188 7.75 -1.23 -22.04
C LEU A 188 8.63 -1.01 -23.28
#